data_AF-A0A8H3AN04-F1
#
_entry.id   AF-A0A8H3AN04-F1
#
_cell.length_a   1.000
_cell.length_b   1.000
_cell.length_c   1.000
_cell.angle_alpha   90.00
_cell.angle_beta   90.00
_cell.angle_gamma   90.00
#
_symmetry.space_group_name_H-M   'P 1'
#
loop_
_entity.id
_entity.type
_entity.pdbx_description
1 polymer ?
#
loop_
_entity_poly.entity_id
_entity_poly.type
_entity_poly.pdbx_seq_one_letter_code
_entity_poly.pdbx_strand_id
1 'polypeptide(L)'
;LRIRNAEDTGAGNCIRSAIACNPLSPYGKHDALFIQYTFQRDKKERNRRMPEMVDIYAYGRLDFILAITLPTSQQFKIKAPKLHVLAHITEADGAEGDAASELITFTKFGRSIILDVSSVLSLAGRVFTRGVKRTGEWTIIDRSKDIQRTAFDIPEEDQEDEGEYIG
;
A
#
# COMPACT_ATOMS: atom_id res chain seq x y z
N LEU A 1 -0.08 27.13 -8.18
CA LEU A 1 0.54 26.93 -9.51
C LEU A 1 -0.56 26.93 -10.56
N ARG A 2 -0.38 27.68 -11.65
CA ARG A 2 -1.36 27.82 -12.74
C ARG A 2 -0.89 26.92 -13.89
N ILE A 3 -1.63 25.84 -14.16
CA ILE A 3 -1.29 24.90 -15.24
C ILE A 3 -1.85 25.46 -16.55
N ARG A 4 -0.98 25.65 -17.54
CA ARG A 4 -1.36 25.96 -18.92
C ARG A 4 -1.64 24.64 -19.64
N ASN A 5 -2.77 24.55 -20.33
CA ASN A 5 -3.06 23.44 -21.23
C ASN A 5 -2.11 23.55 -22.43
N ALA A 6 -1.26 22.53 -22.62
CA ALA A 6 -0.51 22.35 -23.85
C ALA A 6 -1.39 21.58 -24.85
N GLU A 7 -1.29 21.98 -26.11
CA GLU A 7 -2.06 21.43 -27.23
C GLU A 7 -1.77 19.94 -27.43
N ASP A 8 -2.84 19.23 -27.77
CA ASP A 8 -2.95 17.78 -27.88
C ASP A 8 -2.29 17.29 -29.17
N THR A 9 -1.02 16.90 -29.11
CA THR A 9 -0.34 16.16 -30.17
C THR A 9 -0.35 14.67 -29.85
N GLY A 10 -1.54 14.07 -29.85
CA GLY A 10 -1.91 12.75 -30.41
C GLY A 10 -1.01 11.50 -30.28
N ALA A 11 0.06 11.48 -29.49
CA ALA A 11 0.95 10.33 -29.36
C ALA A 11 1.60 10.32 -27.97
N GLY A 12 0.88 9.82 -26.97
CA GLY A 12 1.41 9.69 -25.61
C GLY A 12 0.34 9.66 -24.53
N ASN A 13 -0.69 8.82 -24.67
CA ASN A 13 -1.86 8.82 -23.79
C ASN A 13 -2.22 7.43 -23.25
N CYS A 14 -1.25 6.60 -22.85
CA CYS A 14 -1.56 5.25 -22.37
C CYS A 14 -1.60 5.12 -20.83
N ILE A 15 -1.32 6.19 -20.06
CA ILE A 15 -1.47 6.16 -18.61
C ILE A 15 -2.28 7.37 -18.14
N ARG A 16 -3.56 7.15 -17.87
CA ARG A 16 -4.42 8.10 -17.14
C ARG A 16 -4.47 7.69 -15.67
N SER A 17 -3.51 8.15 -14.87
CA SER A 17 -3.61 8.11 -13.40
C SER A 17 -4.36 9.36 -12.94
N ALA A 18 -5.55 9.18 -12.37
CA ALA A 18 -6.43 10.31 -12.07
C ALA A 18 -6.55 10.64 -10.57
N ILE A 19 -6.06 9.77 -9.67
CA ILE A 19 -6.40 9.88 -8.24
C ILE A 19 -5.22 9.44 -7.37
N ALA A 20 -4.37 10.40 -6.97
CA ALA A 20 -3.38 10.25 -5.89
C ALA A 20 -3.95 10.59 -4.50
N CYS A 21 -5.21 10.98 -4.43
CA CYS A 21 -5.91 11.36 -3.21
C CYS A 21 -7.32 10.78 -3.24
N ASN A 22 -7.72 9.94 -2.29
CA ASN A 22 -9.12 9.47 -2.25
C ASN A 22 -10.08 10.64 -1.97
N PRO A 23 -10.89 11.10 -2.94
CA PRO A 23 -11.74 12.29 -2.77
C PRO A 23 -12.94 12.04 -1.83
N LEU A 24 -13.21 10.77 -1.48
CA LEU A 24 -14.28 10.35 -0.56
C LEU A 24 -13.76 10.09 0.86
N SER A 25 -12.49 10.41 1.17
CA SER A 25 -11.93 10.19 2.50
C SER A 25 -12.59 11.13 3.53
N PRO A 26 -13.17 10.61 4.62
CA PRO A 26 -13.70 11.44 5.71
C PRO A 26 -12.60 12.15 6.53
N TYR A 27 -11.32 11.84 6.29
CA TYR A 27 -10.17 12.34 7.06
C TYR A 27 -9.39 13.47 6.38
N GLY A 28 -9.95 14.12 5.35
CA GLY A 28 -9.36 15.29 4.70
C GLY A 28 -8.31 14.95 3.61
N LYS A 29 -7.93 16.01 2.87
CA LYS A 29 -7.12 16.00 1.61
C LYS A 29 -5.69 15.46 1.72
N HIS A 30 -5.28 14.95 2.88
CA HIS A 30 -3.99 14.29 3.03
C HIS A 30 -4.22 12.80 2.87
N ASP A 31 -3.79 12.26 1.72
CA ASP A 31 -3.76 10.82 1.53
C ASP A 31 -2.91 10.25 2.67
N ALA A 32 -3.57 9.51 3.57
CA ALA A 32 -2.94 8.99 4.78
C ALA A 32 -1.69 8.16 4.42
N LEU A 33 -0.68 8.20 5.28
CA LEU A 33 0.59 7.54 5.04
C LEU A 33 0.37 6.04 4.88
N PHE A 34 0.63 5.52 3.68
CA PHE A 34 0.74 4.09 3.48
C PHE A 34 2.12 3.65 3.95
N ILE A 35 2.16 2.49 4.58
CA ILE A 35 3.37 1.94 5.18
C ILE A 35 3.49 0.46 4.87
N GLN A 36 4.74 -0.01 4.86
CA GLN A 36 5.07 -1.41 5.02
C GLN A 36 5.28 -1.69 6.51
N TYR A 37 4.74 -2.79 7.01
CA TYR A 37 4.94 -3.24 8.38
C TYR A 37 5.12 -4.75 8.44
N THR A 38 5.67 -5.23 9.55
CA THR A 38 5.82 -6.66 9.84
C THR A 38 5.04 -7.06 11.09
N PHE A 39 4.47 -8.25 11.07
CA PHE A 39 3.81 -8.84 12.23
C PHE A 39 3.90 -10.37 12.20
N GLN A 40 3.69 -10.99 13.35
CA GLN A 40 3.64 -12.43 13.46
C GLN A 40 2.23 -12.94 13.23
N ARG A 41 2.06 -13.83 12.26
CA ARG A 41 0.82 -14.58 12.05
C ARG A 41 1.04 -16.05 12.42
N ASP A 42 0.03 -16.67 13.00
CA ASP A 42 0.04 -18.12 13.18
C ASP A 42 -0.21 -18.81 11.83
N LYS A 43 0.79 -19.51 11.32
CA LYS A 43 0.68 -20.32 10.10
C LYS A 43 -0.37 -21.42 10.21
N LYS A 44 -0.72 -21.83 11.43
CA LYS A 44 -1.68 -22.89 11.74
C LYS A 44 -3.00 -22.34 12.26
N GLU A 45 -3.33 -21.07 12.03
CA GLU A 45 -4.56 -20.43 12.55
C GLU A 45 -5.85 -21.24 12.29
N ARG A 46 -5.93 -21.99 11.18
CA ARG A 46 -7.08 -22.85 10.83
C ARG A 46 -7.04 -24.27 11.41
N ASN A 47 -5.95 -24.65 12.06
CA ASN A 47 -5.71 -25.99 12.61
C ASN A 47 -5.59 -25.92 14.14
N ARG A 48 -6.21 -26.85 14.87
CA ARG A 48 -6.14 -26.93 16.35
C ARG A 48 -4.78 -27.43 16.89
N ARG A 49 -3.67 -27.13 16.21
CA ARG A 49 -2.31 -27.51 16.63
C ARG A 49 -1.65 -26.36 17.37
N MET A 50 -0.49 -26.63 17.97
CA MET A 50 0.32 -25.60 18.62
C MET A 50 0.67 -24.49 17.61
N PRO A 51 0.50 -23.20 17.97
CA PRO A 51 0.71 -22.10 17.05
C PRO A 51 2.14 -22.08 16.54
N GLU A 52 2.29 -21.80 15.25
CA GLU A 52 3.58 -21.60 14.60
C GLU A 52 3.60 -20.17 14.05
N MET A 53 4.18 -19.27 14.84
CA MET A 53 4.27 -17.86 14.49
C MET A 53 5.33 -17.65 13.41
N VAL A 54 4.97 -16.95 12.34
CA VAL A 54 5.86 -16.57 11.25
C VAL A 54 5.75 -15.06 11.00
N ASP A 55 6.88 -14.42 10.72
CA ASP A 55 6.91 -13.00 10.35
C ASP A 55 6.39 -12.83 8.92
N ILE A 56 5.50 -11.86 8.73
CA ILE A 56 4.90 -11.53 7.43
C ILE A 56 5.03 -10.03 7.19
N TYR A 57 5.39 -9.68 5.95
CA TYR A 57 5.35 -8.30 5.45
C TYR A 57 3.96 -7.98 4.91
N ALA A 58 3.42 -6.84 5.29
CA ALA A 58 2.13 -6.37 4.83
C ALA A 58 2.12 -4.85 4.64
N TYR A 59 1.13 -4.38 3.90
CA TYR A 59 0.92 -2.95 3.63
C TYR A 59 -0.41 -2.48 4.18
N GLY A 60 -0.46 -1.21 4.57
CA GLY A 60 -1.65 -0.64 5.15
C GLY A 60 -1.56 0.85 5.34
N ARG A 61 -2.68 1.43 5.76
CA ARG A 61 -2.80 2.86 6.06
C ARG A 61 -2.46 3.08 7.53
N LEU A 62 -1.45 3.87 7.81
CA LEU A 62 -1.17 4.38 9.14
C LEU A 62 -2.21 5.45 9.48
N ASP A 63 -3.10 5.15 10.44
CA ASP A 63 -4.12 6.10 10.85
C ASP A 63 -3.59 7.08 11.90
N PHE A 64 -2.85 6.59 12.91
CA PHE A 64 -2.20 7.43 13.92
C PHE A 64 -1.11 6.67 14.70
N ILE A 65 -0.23 7.44 15.35
CA ILE A 65 0.75 6.95 16.33
C ILE A 65 0.27 7.31 17.73
N LEU A 66 0.29 6.35 18.63
CA LEU A 66 -0.15 6.47 20.01
C LEU A 66 1.03 6.24 20.96
N ALA A 67 1.43 7.28 21.69
CA ALA A 67 2.45 7.18 22.73
C ALA A 67 1.78 7.09 24.11
N ILE A 68 1.99 5.98 24.83
CA ILE A 68 1.42 5.74 26.16
C ILE A 68 2.53 5.39 27.13
N THR A 69 2.57 6.06 28.28
CA THR A 69 3.41 5.63 29.40
C THR A 69 2.59 4.76 30.33
N LEU A 70 2.92 3.47 30.40
CA LEU A 70 2.32 2.57 31.38
C LEU A 70 2.96 2.81 32.75
N PRO A 71 2.18 3.09 33.81
CA PRO A 71 2.73 3.28 35.14
C PRO A 71 3.18 1.95 35.75
N THR A 72 3.98 2.02 36.81
CA THR A 72 4.29 0.85 37.65
C THR A 72 2.98 0.19 38.11
N SER A 73 2.88 -1.12 37.93
CA SER A 73 1.72 -1.90 38.34
C SER A 73 2.12 -3.30 38.74
N GLN A 74 1.81 -3.68 39.97
CA GLN A 74 2.07 -5.02 40.47
C GLN A 74 1.17 -6.06 39.79
N GLN A 75 -0.10 -5.71 39.50
CA GLN A 75 -1.06 -6.59 38.81
C GLN A 75 -0.59 -6.94 37.39
N PHE A 76 -0.05 -5.96 36.67
CA PHE A 76 0.46 -6.15 35.31
C PHE A 76 1.95 -6.48 35.26
N LYS A 77 2.59 -6.71 36.42
CA LYS A 77 4.03 -7.00 36.55
C LYS A 77 4.94 -5.95 35.89
N ILE A 78 4.49 -4.70 35.85
CA ILE A 78 5.25 -3.55 35.34
C ILE A 78 6.08 -2.99 36.49
N LYS A 79 7.39 -3.28 36.49
CA LYS A 79 8.32 -2.95 37.58
C LYS A 79 8.71 -1.46 37.63
N ALA A 80 8.64 -0.78 36.49
CA ALA A 80 8.96 0.63 36.35
C ALA A 80 8.10 1.23 35.22
N PRO A 81 7.81 2.54 35.24
CA PRO A 81 7.07 3.17 34.16
C PRO A 81 7.74 2.92 32.81
N LYS A 82 6.96 2.56 31.80
CA LYS A 82 7.47 2.22 30.47
C LYS A 82 6.69 2.97 29.40
N LEU A 83 7.41 3.72 28.56
CA LEU A 83 6.85 4.32 27.36
C LEU A 83 6.69 3.26 26.28
N HIS A 84 5.49 3.19 25.69
CA HIS A 84 5.16 2.41 24.51
C HIS A 84 4.74 3.36 23.40
N VAL A 85 5.27 3.19 22.21
CA VAL A 85 4.88 3.93 21.02
C VAL A 85 4.28 2.93 20.05
N LEU A 86 2.99 3.08 19.78
CA LEU A 86 2.18 2.13 19.04
C LEU A 86 1.68 2.76 17.74
N ALA A 87 1.62 1.98 16.68
CA ALA A 87 1.05 2.36 15.40
C ALA A 87 -0.33 1.72 15.22
N HIS A 88 -1.35 2.54 14.96
CA HIS A 88 -2.67 2.07 14.55
C HIS A 88 -2.74 2.03 13.03
N ILE A 89 -2.94 0.84 12.49
CA ILE A 89 -2.83 0.55 11.06
C ILE A 89 -4.13 -0.10 10.60
N THR A 90 -4.74 0.45 9.55
CA THR A 90 -5.82 -0.23 8.83
C THR A 90 -5.19 -1.02 7.68
N GLU A 91 -5.33 -2.35 7.70
CA GLU A 91 -4.75 -3.24 6.68
C GLU A 91 -5.27 -2.90 5.28
N ALA A 92 -4.41 -2.98 4.26
CA ALA A 92 -4.86 -3.14 2.88
C ALA A 92 -5.12 -4.65 2.67
N ASP A 93 -6.38 -5.05 2.56
CA ASP A 93 -6.74 -6.47 2.57
C ASP A 93 -6.16 -7.20 1.35
N GLY A 94 -5.42 -8.28 1.60
CA GLY A 94 -4.69 -9.03 0.58
C GLY A 94 -3.35 -8.43 0.14
N ALA A 95 -2.91 -7.31 0.71
CA ALA A 95 -1.61 -6.70 0.41
C ALA A 95 -0.49 -7.25 1.29
N GLU A 96 -0.27 -8.56 1.26
CA GLU A 96 0.84 -9.25 1.92
C GLU A 96 1.93 -9.61 0.91
N GLY A 97 3.19 -9.59 1.32
CA GLY A 97 4.34 -9.89 0.46
C GLY A 97 5.36 -8.76 0.41
N ASP A 98 6.28 -8.85 -0.55
CA ASP A 98 7.32 -7.83 -0.80
C ASP A 98 7.03 -7.12 -2.13
N ALA A 99 6.43 -5.92 -2.06
CA ALA A 99 6.11 -5.11 -3.23
C ALA A 99 7.36 -4.56 -3.94
N ALA A 100 8.57 -4.73 -3.39
CA ALA A 100 9.81 -4.50 -4.11
C ALA A 100 10.18 -5.67 -5.04
N SER A 101 9.47 -6.80 -4.99
CA SER A 101 9.73 -7.98 -5.84
C SER A 101 8.57 -8.33 -6.77
N GLU A 102 7.34 -7.94 -6.42
CA GLU A 102 6.14 -8.23 -7.18
C GLU A 102 5.10 -7.12 -7.09
N LEU A 103 4.17 -7.10 -8.04
CA LEU A 103 3.06 -6.15 -8.04
C LEU A 103 2.01 -6.55 -7.02
N ILE A 104 1.90 -5.79 -5.92
CA ILE A 104 0.89 -6.04 -4.88
C ILE A 104 -0.30 -5.09 -5.09
N THR A 105 -1.50 -5.65 -5.17
CA THR A 105 -2.74 -4.89 -5.33
C THR A 105 -3.78 -5.23 -4.26
N PHE A 106 -4.68 -4.28 -3.98
CA PHE A 106 -5.81 -4.45 -3.08
C PHE A 106 -7.01 -3.61 -3.52
N THR A 107 -8.20 -4.00 -3.10
CA THR A 107 -9.45 -3.31 -3.45
C THR A 107 -10.20 -2.75 -2.25
N LYS A 108 -9.92 -3.25 -1.04
CA LYS A 108 -10.62 -2.88 0.18
C LYS A 108 -9.67 -2.81 1.37
N PHE A 109 -10.07 -2.03 2.37
CA PHE A 109 -9.41 -2.03 3.67
C PHE A 109 -9.90 -3.22 4.50
N GLY A 110 -8.97 -3.82 5.24
CA GLY A 110 -9.19 -4.91 6.16
C GLY A 110 -9.42 -4.44 7.59
N ARG A 111 -8.95 -5.25 8.55
CA ARG A 111 -9.05 -4.95 9.98
C ARG A 111 -8.10 -3.85 10.41
N SER A 112 -8.40 -3.24 11.55
CA SER A 112 -7.47 -2.36 12.27
C SER A 112 -6.58 -3.18 13.20
N ILE A 113 -5.29 -2.86 13.22
CA ILE A 113 -4.29 -3.50 14.07
C ILE A 113 -3.51 -2.42 14.81
N ILE A 114 -3.14 -2.73 16.05
CA ILE A 114 -2.19 -1.94 16.83
C ILE A 114 -0.90 -2.76 16.96
N LEU A 115 0.20 -2.21 16.45
CA LEU A 115 1.54 -2.79 16.57
C LEU A 115 2.46 -1.82 17.30
N ASP A 116 3.58 -2.33 17.81
CA ASP A 116 4.67 -1.45 18.23
C ASP A 116 5.20 -0.68 17.02
N VAL A 117 5.59 0.59 17.19
CA VAL A 117 6.06 1.42 16.07
C VAL A 117 7.31 0.83 15.39
N SER A 118 8.11 0.04 16.11
CA SER A 118 9.25 -0.69 15.54
C SER A 118 8.86 -1.73 14.48
N SER A 119 7.60 -2.14 14.42
CA SER A 119 7.06 -2.98 13.34
C SER A 119 6.86 -2.24 12.03
N VAL A 120 6.87 -0.90 12.03
CA VAL A 120 6.76 -0.09 10.81
C VAL A 120 8.14 -0.03 10.15
N LEU A 121 8.22 -0.51 8.91
CA LEU A 121 9.50 -0.68 8.21
C LEU A 121 9.81 0.50 7.29
N SER A 122 8.82 0.96 6.54
CA SER A 122 9.03 1.99 5.51
C SER A 122 7.72 2.69 5.12
N LEU A 123 7.86 3.86 4.50
CA LEU A 123 6.74 4.51 3.82
C LEU A 123 6.52 3.84 2.46
N ALA A 124 5.26 3.57 2.14
CA ALA A 124 4.82 3.06 0.85
C ALA A 124 3.90 4.08 0.16
N GLY A 125 4.01 4.18 -1.15
CA GLY A 125 3.03 4.85 -1.99
C GLY A 125 1.93 3.87 -2.41
N ARG A 126 0.85 4.41 -2.97
CA ARG A 126 -0.12 3.63 -3.73
C ARG A 126 -0.65 4.43 -4.90
N VAL A 127 -1.06 3.75 -5.95
CA VAL A 127 -1.69 4.35 -7.13
C VAL A 127 -2.92 3.56 -7.52
N PHE A 128 -3.97 4.25 -7.95
CA PHE A 128 -5.16 3.58 -8.48
C PHE A 128 -4.96 3.27 -9.97
N THR A 129 -4.99 1.99 -10.33
CA THR A 129 -4.82 1.53 -11.71
C THR A 129 -6.14 0.98 -12.25
N ARG A 130 -6.42 1.22 -13.54
CA ARG A 130 -7.55 0.61 -14.27
C ARG A 130 -7.10 -0.35 -15.39
N GLY A 131 -5.80 -0.49 -15.60
CA GLY A 131 -5.22 -1.33 -16.64
C GLY A 131 -5.30 -2.83 -16.34
N VAL A 132 -5.21 -3.20 -15.05
CA VAL A 132 -5.24 -4.61 -14.64
C VAL A 132 -6.68 -5.13 -14.47
N LYS A 133 -7.58 -4.29 -13.93
CA LYS A 133 -9.02 -4.58 -13.81
C LYS A 133 -9.85 -3.42 -14.33
N ARG A 134 -10.90 -3.72 -15.11
CA ARG A 134 -11.87 -2.70 -15.61
C ARG A 134 -12.52 -1.88 -14.50
N THR A 135 -12.75 -2.48 -13.32
CA THR A 135 -13.29 -1.79 -12.13
C THR A 135 -12.25 -0.95 -11.38
N GLY A 136 -10.97 -1.14 -11.70
CA GLY A 136 -9.81 -0.56 -11.06
C GLY A 136 -9.43 -1.19 -9.72
N GLU A 137 -8.18 -0.98 -9.31
CA GLU A 137 -7.61 -1.44 -8.04
C GLU A 137 -6.48 -0.54 -7.56
N TRP A 138 -6.18 -0.57 -6.25
CA TRP A 138 -5.02 0.12 -5.70
C TRP A 138 -3.80 -0.78 -5.78
N THR A 139 -2.71 -0.24 -6.30
CA THR A 139 -1.41 -0.91 -6.42
C THR A 139 -0.43 -0.25 -5.46
N ILE A 140 0.33 -1.05 -4.71
CA ILE A 140 1.37 -0.57 -3.80
C ILE A 140 2.62 -0.20 -4.58
N ILE A 141 3.22 0.94 -4.22
CA ILE A 141 4.53 1.39 -4.71
C ILE A 141 5.45 1.41 -3.50
N ASP A 142 6.25 0.36 -3.35
CA ASP A 142 7.25 0.29 -2.30
C ASP A 142 8.60 0.81 -2.82
N ARG A 143 9.17 1.81 -2.12
CA ARG A 143 10.50 2.36 -2.44
C ARG A 143 11.51 2.13 -1.31
N SER A 144 11.24 1.14 -0.44
CA SER A 144 12.09 0.79 0.69
C SER A 144 13.43 0.19 0.28
N LYS A 145 13.51 -0.40 -0.91
CA LYS A 145 14.75 -0.87 -1.55
C LYS A 145 15.05 -0.01 -2.78
N ASP A 146 16.34 0.10 -3.14
CA ASP A 146 16.84 0.94 -4.23
C ASP A 146 15.92 0.96 -5.45
N ILE A 147 15.72 2.17 -5.99
CA ILE A 147 14.81 2.56 -7.08
C ILE A 147 14.60 1.40 -8.09
N GLN A 148 13.60 0.55 -7.84
CA GLN A 148 13.14 -0.38 -8.85
C GLN A 148 12.16 0.35 -9.76
N ARG A 149 12.51 0.37 -11.05
CA ARG A 149 11.67 0.89 -12.12
C ARG A 149 10.39 0.06 -12.15
N THR A 150 9.25 0.70 -11.93
CA THR A 150 7.98 0.16 -12.39
C THR A 150 8.01 0.16 -13.92
N ALA A 151 8.45 -0.94 -14.52
CA ALA A 151 8.24 -1.20 -15.93
C ALA A 151 6.78 -1.62 -16.10
N PHE A 152 5.95 -0.72 -16.61
CA PHE A 152 4.62 -1.05 -17.07
C PHE A 152 4.75 -1.34 -18.57
N ASP A 153 4.93 -2.60 -18.93
CA ASP A 153 4.92 -3.01 -20.33
C ASP A 153 3.49 -2.84 -20.86
N ILE A 154 3.31 -1.85 -21.72
CA ILE A 154 2.08 -1.68 -22.50
C ILE A 154 2.21 -2.68 -23.65
N PRO A 155 1.28 -3.64 -23.82
CA PRO A 155 1.29 -4.48 -25.01
C PRO A 155 1.24 -3.59 -26.25
N GLU A 156 2.18 -3.75 -27.16
CA GLU A 156 2.10 -3.12 -28.49
C GLU A 156 0.80 -3.65 -29.12
N GLU A 157 -0.18 -2.77 -29.33
CA GLU A 157 -1.31 -3.10 -30.20
C GLU A 157 -0.74 -3.26 -31.60
N ASP A 158 -0.86 -4.47 -32.17
CA ASP A 158 -0.56 -4.78 -33.56
C ASP A 158 -1.31 -3.76 -34.43
N GLN A 159 -0.62 -2.75 -34.94
CA GLN A 159 -1.16 -1.87 -35.96
C GLN A 159 -1.21 -2.69 -37.25
N GLU A 160 -2.38 -3.20 -37.59
CA GLU A 160 -2.68 -3.66 -38.93
C GLU A 160 -2.48 -2.47 -39.88
N ASP A 161 -1.42 -2.56 -40.67
CA ASP A 161 -1.06 -1.64 -41.75
C ASP A 161 -2.17 -1.69 -42.81
N GLU A 162 -3.16 -0.79 -42.74
CA GLU A 162 -4.07 -0.55 -43.86
C GLU A 162 -3.30 0.21 -44.94
N GLY A 163 -2.60 -0.56 -45.79
CA GLY A 163 -1.97 -0.06 -47.00
C GLY A 163 -3.00 0.48 -47.99
N GLU A 164 -3.10 1.80 -48.08
CA GLU A 164 -3.80 2.47 -49.18
C GLU A 164 -2.85 2.61 -50.38
N TYR A 165 -3.10 1.79 -51.40
CA TYR A 165 -2.41 1.85 -52.70
C TYR A 165 -2.80 3.12 -53.46
N ILE A 166 -1.79 3.91 -53.82
CA ILE A 166 -1.83 4.98 -54.82
C ILE A 166 -2.29 4.45 -56.19
N GLY A 167 -3.26 5.17 -56.78
CA GLY A 167 -3.64 5.12 -58.20
C GLY A 167 -3.98 6.50 -58.70
#